data_AF-A0A935PAT9-F1
#
_entry.id   AF-A0A935PAT9-F1
#
_cell.length_a   1.000
_cell.length_b   1.000
_cell.length_c   1.000
_cell.angle_alpha   90.00
_cell.angle_beta   90.00
_cell.angle_gamma   90.00
#
_symmetry.space_group_name_H-M   'P 1'
#
loop_
_entity.id
_entity.type
_entity.pdbx_description
1 polymer ?
#
loop_
_entity_poly.entity_id
_entity_poly.type
_entity_poly.pdbx_seq_one_letter_code
_entity_poly.pdbx_strand_id
1 'polypeptide(L)'
;MTIRATFSRKPAVVLLAGLLLLLPATGDACRMYAAIGANLPDGMLYDHLRGDDTDFPYALYYLAPQNDDGWGIGYYPQFGGLPTIARGEPMAQNDPAYMATVVAIDTPPEPQITLAHVRKGTSGCYNVPNPHPFYRDKVGKRWLFEHNGGVNKTRMEDLIGSAYLASNPPNGSGIPACASGVVDSELYFLFVLKKIEEYGWNVVNGSAAAIRAMVAAGETGAINFILSNGETLWAFRKGTSSHT
;
A
#
# COMPACT_ATOMS: atom_id res chain seq x y z
N MET A 1 -0.74 9.73 -19.27
CA MET A 1 -1.00 9.36 -17.87
C MET A 1 0.26 8.73 -17.32
N THR A 2 0.97 9.46 -16.46
CA THR A 2 2.36 9.15 -16.05
C THR A 2 2.36 8.82 -14.56
N ILE A 3 3.17 7.83 -14.15
CA ILE A 3 3.45 7.59 -12.73
C ILE A 3 3.99 8.90 -12.14
N ARG A 4 3.36 9.37 -11.06
CA ARG A 4 3.67 10.71 -10.51
C ARG A 4 5.01 10.75 -9.78
N ALA A 5 5.54 9.61 -9.33
CA ALA A 5 6.88 9.52 -8.78
C ALA A 5 7.47 8.10 -8.84
N THR A 6 8.78 8.01 -9.09
CA THR A 6 9.61 6.79 -8.96
C THR A 6 10.84 7.14 -8.14
N PHE A 7 11.11 6.40 -7.06
CA PHE A 7 12.20 6.70 -6.14
C PHE A 7 13.20 5.54 -6.05
N SER A 8 14.48 5.80 -6.35
CA SER A 8 15.55 4.78 -6.43
C SER A 8 16.86 5.23 -5.75
N ARG A 9 17.76 4.27 -5.51
CA ARG A 9 19.03 4.29 -4.73
C ARG A 9 20.07 5.43 -4.94
N LYS A 10 19.80 6.56 -5.60
CA LYS A 10 20.87 7.52 -5.94
C LYS A 10 21.51 8.18 -4.69
N PRO A 11 22.86 8.31 -4.64
CA PRO A 11 23.60 8.99 -3.58
C PRO A 11 23.56 10.50 -3.84
N ALA A 12 22.40 11.08 -3.60
CA ALA A 12 22.24 12.50 -3.38
C ALA A 12 21.18 12.58 -2.29
N VAL A 13 21.29 13.54 -1.40
CA VAL A 13 20.20 13.89 -0.48
C VAL A 13 19.01 14.31 -1.34
N VAL A 14 18.24 13.33 -1.79
CA VAL A 14 16.88 13.53 -2.28
C VAL A 14 16.06 13.57 -1.01
N LEU A 15 16.05 14.76 -0.41
CA LEU A 15 15.06 15.13 0.58
C LEU A 15 13.71 15.22 -0.16
N LEU A 16 13.14 14.06 -0.50
CA LEU A 16 11.71 13.95 -0.66
C LEU A 16 11.20 13.45 0.68
N ALA A 17 11.13 14.40 1.62
CA ALA A 17 10.20 14.33 2.73
C ALA A 17 8.87 13.84 2.14
N GLY A 18 8.36 12.75 2.73
CA GLY A 18 7.25 11.91 2.30
C GLY A 18 6.49 12.33 1.04
N LEU A 19 6.24 11.39 0.14
CA LEU A 19 4.97 11.46 -0.60
C LEU A 19 3.85 11.19 0.41
N LEU A 20 3.56 12.23 1.18
CA LEU A 20 2.47 12.31 2.12
C LEU A 20 1.22 12.48 1.27
N LEU A 21 0.63 11.38 0.82
CA LEU A 21 -0.77 11.41 0.37
C LEU A 21 -1.70 11.48 1.59
N LEU A 22 -1.42 12.38 2.53
CA LEU A 22 -2.32 12.75 3.61
C LEU A 22 -3.25 13.83 3.07
N LEU A 23 -4.15 13.36 2.21
CA LEU A 23 -5.20 14.18 1.69
C LEU A 23 -6.38 14.10 2.64
N PRO A 24 -7.00 15.22 3.01
CA PRO A 24 -8.34 15.17 3.56
C PRO A 24 -9.27 14.61 2.48
N ALA A 25 -9.51 13.30 2.51
CA ALA A 25 -10.64 12.73 1.79
C ALA A 25 -11.89 13.03 2.61
N THR A 26 -12.80 13.81 2.04
CA THR A 26 -14.16 13.97 2.55
C THR A 26 -14.87 12.62 2.46
N GLY A 27 -15.10 11.97 3.60
CA GLY A 27 -15.90 10.76 3.73
C GLY A 27 -15.33 9.52 3.01
N ASP A 28 -15.16 8.43 3.76
CA ASP A 28 -15.10 7.06 3.22
C ASP A 28 -13.86 6.63 2.40
N ALA A 29 -12.65 7.04 2.80
CA ALA A 29 -11.44 6.49 2.21
C ALA A 29 -10.40 6.15 3.27
N CYS A 30 -9.73 5.01 3.09
CA CYS A 30 -8.55 4.57 3.83
C CYS A 30 -7.46 5.66 3.89
N ARG A 31 -6.43 5.45 4.72
CA ARG A 31 -5.23 6.28 4.71
C ARG A 31 -4.00 5.40 4.57
N MET A 32 -3.07 5.86 3.75
CA MET A 32 -1.83 5.15 3.42
C MET A 32 -0.65 6.10 3.54
N TYR A 33 0.49 5.56 3.93
CA TYR A 33 1.76 6.23 4.13
C TYR A 33 2.87 5.39 3.52
N ALA A 34 3.89 6.04 2.95
CA ALA A 34 5.12 5.34 2.67
C ALA A 34 6.35 6.25 2.75
N ALA A 35 7.47 5.61 3.09
CA ALA A 35 8.80 6.21 3.15
C ALA A 35 9.80 5.35 2.40
N ILE A 36 10.82 6.00 1.83
CA ILE A 36 11.98 5.35 1.24
C ILE A 36 13.21 6.23 1.43
N GLY A 37 14.31 5.66 1.91
CA GLY A 37 15.56 6.39 2.12
C GLY A 37 16.69 5.47 2.57
N ALA A 38 17.93 5.79 2.20
CA ALA A 38 19.08 5.04 2.68
C ALA A 38 19.34 5.27 4.17
N ASN A 39 19.08 6.51 4.61
CA ASN A 39 19.06 6.95 6.01
C ASN A 39 17.82 7.84 6.13
N LEU A 40 16.78 7.35 6.79
CA LEU A 40 15.63 8.19 7.14
C LEU A 40 16.03 9.08 8.33
N PRO A 41 15.50 10.30 8.45
CA PRO A 41 15.68 11.08 9.66
C PRO A 41 15.10 10.34 10.86
N ASP A 42 15.84 10.36 11.97
CA ASP A 42 15.39 9.84 13.27
C ASP A 42 14.06 10.50 13.67
N GLY A 43 13.15 9.71 14.24
CA GLY A 43 11.80 10.14 14.61
C GLY A 43 10.80 10.32 13.44
N MET A 44 11.25 10.35 12.18
CA MET A 44 10.37 10.62 11.05
C MET A 44 9.25 9.57 10.91
N LEU A 45 9.55 8.30 11.18
CA LEU A 45 8.53 7.25 11.09
C LEU A 45 7.55 7.36 12.26
N TYR A 46 8.03 7.62 13.47
CA TYR A 46 7.18 7.86 14.62
C TYR A 46 6.25 9.05 14.41
N ASP A 47 6.77 10.18 13.94
CA ASP A 47 6.02 11.40 13.67
C ASP A 47 4.85 11.18 12.70
N HIS A 48 5.06 10.41 11.63
CA HIS A 48 4.03 10.18 10.63
C HIS A 48 3.08 9.02 10.93
N LEU A 49 3.51 8.06 11.75
CA LEU A 49 2.68 6.91 12.09
C LEU A 49 1.92 7.17 13.39
N ARG A 50 2.63 7.58 14.44
CA ARG A 50 2.04 7.92 15.73
C ARG A 50 1.74 9.42 15.88
N GLY A 51 2.74 10.26 15.61
CA GLY A 51 2.69 11.71 15.82
C GLY A 51 2.53 12.14 17.27
N ASP A 52 2.85 13.40 17.54
CA ASP A 52 2.31 14.14 18.67
C ASP A 52 1.03 14.89 18.24
N ASP A 53 0.10 15.07 19.17
CA ASP A 53 -1.26 15.64 18.98
C ASP A 53 -1.24 16.98 18.23
N THR A 54 -0.22 17.78 18.50
CA THR A 54 -0.16 19.19 18.07
C THR A 54 0.56 19.40 16.74
N ASP A 55 1.65 18.66 16.50
CA ASP A 55 2.52 18.88 15.34
C ASP A 55 2.20 17.94 14.17
N PHE A 56 1.59 16.77 14.44
CA PHE A 56 1.31 15.74 13.43
C PHE A 56 -0.16 15.29 13.43
N PRO A 57 -1.13 16.21 13.22
CA PRO A 57 -2.56 15.91 13.28
C PRO A 57 -3.03 14.91 12.21
N TYR A 58 -2.20 14.64 11.22
CA TYR A 58 -2.48 13.69 10.15
C TYR A 58 -1.71 12.37 10.27
N ALA A 59 -1.02 12.12 11.38
CA ALA A 59 -0.40 10.82 11.61
C ALA A 59 -1.44 9.71 11.51
N LEU A 60 -1.05 8.53 10.99
CA LEU A 60 -2.00 7.44 10.76
C LEU A 60 -2.79 7.06 12.02
N TYR A 61 -2.16 7.15 13.20
CA TYR A 61 -2.78 6.94 14.50
C TYR A 61 -4.01 7.86 14.72
N TYR A 62 -3.92 9.14 14.39
CA TYR A 62 -5.03 10.10 14.56
C TYR A 62 -6.11 9.97 13.48
N LEU A 63 -5.80 9.31 12.37
CA LEU A 63 -6.77 9.02 11.30
C LEU A 63 -7.50 7.68 11.47
N ALA A 64 -7.05 6.85 12.42
CA ALA A 64 -7.63 5.54 12.69
C ALA A 64 -9.11 5.58 13.15
N PRO A 65 -9.62 6.59 13.88
CA PRO A 65 -11.04 6.65 14.25
C PRO A 65 -12.02 6.72 13.07
N GLN A 66 -11.58 7.18 11.89
CA GLN A 66 -12.38 7.14 10.67
C GLN A 66 -12.03 5.95 9.75
N ASN A 67 -11.11 5.08 10.20
CA ASN A 67 -10.53 3.94 9.50
C ASN A 67 -10.28 2.81 10.51
N ASP A 68 -11.36 2.34 11.13
CA ASP A 68 -11.37 1.50 12.33
C ASP A 68 -11.35 -0.01 12.05
N ASP A 69 -11.30 -0.41 10.78
CA ASP A 69 -11.28 -1.81 10.32
C ASP A 69 -9.86 -2.40 10.21
N GLY A 70 -8.93 -1.87 11.01
CA GLY A 70 -7.58 -2.42 11.20
C GLY A 70 -6.44 -1.58 10.61
N TRP A 71 -5.22 -2.07 10.85
CA TRP A 71 -3.97 -1.41 10.47
C TRP A 71 -2.93 -2.41 9.96
N GLY A 72 -2.04 -1.96 9.09
CA GLY A 72 -0.88 -2.76 8.69
C GLY A 72 0.34 -1.89 8.39
N ILE A 73 1.51 -2.46 8.68
CA ILE A 73 2.81 -1.85 8.44
C ILE A 73 3.69 -2.93 7.81
N GLY A 74 4.16 -2.68 6.58
CA GLY A 74 5.14 -3.52 5.90
C GLY A 74 6.41 -2.73 5.63
N TYR A 75 7.55 -3.24 6.06
CA TYR A 75 8.82 -2.53 5.93
C TYR A 75 9.96 -3.44 5.52
N TYR A 76 10.90 -2.89 4.76
CA TYR A 76 12.16 -3.51 4.38
C TYR A 76 13.26 -2.87 5.21
N PRO A 77 13.89 -3.61 6.16
CA PRO A 77 15.01 -3.09 6.94
C PRO A 77 16.15 -2.57 6.05
N GLN A 78 16.36 -3.26 4.92
CA GLN A 78 17.41 -2.98 3.95
C GLN A 78 16.91 -3.17 2.53
N PHE A 79 17.46 -2.41 1.59
CA PHE A 79 17.14 -2.49 0.18
C PHE A 79 17.43 -3.89 -0.37
N GLY A 80 16.46 -4.48 -1.06
CA GLY A 80 16.54 -5.83 -1.62
C GLY A 80 16.37 -6.96 -0.59
N GLY A 81 16.17 -6.63 0.69
CA GLY A 81 15.87 -7.61 1.73
C GLY A 81 14.44 -8.15 1.67
N LEU A 82 14.12 -9.08 2.56
CA LEU A 82 12.75 -9.51 2.80
C LEU A 82 12.04 -8.49 3.71
N PRO A 83 10.76 -8.17 3.46
CA PRO A 83 10.02 -7.29 4.33
C PRO A 83 9.50 -8.05 5.56
N THR A 84 9.41 -7.32 6.66
CA THR A 84 8.58 -7.69 7.81
C THR A 84 7.21 -7.04 7.64
N ILE A 85 6.16 -7.76 8.01
CA ILE A 85 4.77 -7.29 7.90
C ILE A 85 4.09 -7.52 9.25
N ALA A 86 3.57 -6.45 9.83
CA ALA A 86 2.74 -6.46 11.03
C ALA A 86 1.35 -5.93 10.68
N ARG A 87 0.31 -6.57 11.23
CA ARG A 87 -1.10 -6.22 10.98
C ARG A 87 -1.92 -6.48 12.22
N GLY A 88 -2.99 -5.71 12.39
CA GLY A 88 -4.01 -5.95 13.42
C GLY A 88 -5.41 -5.61 12.92
N GLU A 89 -6.39 -6.39 13.38
CA GLU A 89 -7.82 -6.14 13.13
C GLU A 89 -8.35 -4.95 13.93
N PRO A 90 -8.04 -4.79 15.24
CA PRO A 90 -8.55 -3.64 15.98
C PRO A 90 -8.04 -2.33 15.38
N MET A 91 -8.83 -1.27 15.53
CA MET A 91 -8.39 0.09 15.21
C MET A 91 -7.00 0.36 15.81
N ALA A 92 -6.11 1.03 15.07
CA ALA A 92 -4.73 1.29 15.48
C ALA A 92 -4.59 1.88 16.90
N GLN A 93 -5.49 2.77 17.33
CA GLN A 93 -5.45 3.36 18.68
C GLN A 93 -5.80 2.37 19.80
N ASN A 94 -6.52 1.31 19.47
CA ASN A 94 -6.97 0.28 20.40
C ASN A 94 -6.09 -0.97 20.38
N ASP A 95 -5.05 -1.00 19.52
CA ASP A 95 -4.17 -2.15 19.37
C ASP A 95 -2.75 -1.84 19.89
N PRO A 96 -2.30 -2.43 21.01
CA PRO A 96 -0.93 -2.23 21.49
C PRO A 96 0.13 -2.74 20.51
N ALA A 97 -0.20 -3.69 19.64
CA ALA A 97 0.74 -4.18 18.62
C ALA A 97 1.03 -3.13 17.55
N TYR A 98 0.11 -2.18 17.30
CA TYR A 98 0.37 -1.03 16.43
C TYR A 98 1.51 -0.20 17.01
N MET A 99 1.36 0.22 18.27
CA MET A 99 2.36 1.02 18.97
C MET A 99 3.71 0.33 19.11
N ALA A 100 3.70 -0.96 19.44
CA ALA A 100 4.93 -1.76 19.50
C ALA A 100 5.64 -1.81 18.14
N THR A 101 4.89 -1.92 17.04
CA THR A 101 5.46 -1.91 15.69
C THR A 101 6.05 -0.55 15.35
N VAL A 102 5.35 0.55 15.62
CA VAL A 102 5.83 1.92 15.35
C VAL A 102 7.13 2.20 16.11
N VAL A 103 7.18 1.88 17.41
CA VAL A 103 8.39 2.05 18.22
C VAL A 103 9.55 1.19 17.70
N ALA A 104 9.27 -0.04 17.27
CA ALA A 104 10.30 -0.94 16.76
C ALA A 104 10.93 -0.46 15.44
N ILE A 105 10.14 0.14 14.54
CA ILE A 105 10.65 0.63 13.24
C ILE A 105 11.27 2.02 13.31
N ASP A 106 11.01 2.77 14.37
CA ASP A 106 11.63 4.07 14.63
C ASP A 106 12.90 3.95 15.50
N THR A 107 13.38 2.73 15.74
CA THR A 107 14.66 2.49 16.43
C THR A 107 15.78 2.31 15.40
N PRO A 108 16.87 3.09 15.45
CA PRO A 108 17.98 2.95 14.51
C PRO A 108 18.62 1.54 14.50
N PRO A 109 19.03 1.02 13.33
CA PRO A 109 18.84 1.63 12.01
C PRO A 109 17.37 1.52 11.54
N GLU A 110 16.83 2.64 11.05
CA GLU A 110 15.47 2.72 10.53
C GLU A 110 15.34 1.90 9.22
N PRO A 111 14.15 1.33 8.94
CA PRO A 111 13.92 0.64 7.68
C PRO A 111 14.11 1.55 6.47
N GLN A 112 14.74 1.02 5.42
CA GLN A 112 14.98 1.77 4.19
C GLN A 112 13.72 1.97 3.32
N ILE A 113 12.69 1.14 3.52
CA ILE A 113 11.37 1.32 2.90
C ILE A 113 10.30 0.94 3.91
N THR A 114 9.31 1.80 4.13
CA THR A 114 8.14 1.53 4.97
C THR A 114 6.86 1.85 4.20
N LEU A 115 5.87 0.97 4.27
CA LEU A 115 4.50 1.17 3.81
C LEU A 115 3.60 0.94 5.02
N ALA A 116 2.60 1.80 5.20
CA ALA A 116 1.67 1.70 6.32
C ALA A 116 0.28 2.16 5.94
N HIS A 117 -0.73 1.52 6.51
CA HIS A 117 -2.12 1.73 6.13
C HIS A 117 -3.06 1.57 7.33
N VAL A 118 -4.06 2.46 7.43
CA VAL A 118 -5.25 2.27 8.28
C VAL A 118 -6.48 2.12 7.40
N ARG A 119 -7.31 1.13 7.72
CA ARG A 119 -8.32 0.59 6.81
C ARG A 119 -9.73 1.01 7.23
N LYS A 120 -10.52 1.42 6.23
CA LYS A 120 -11.98 1.40 6.30
C LYS A 120 -12.49 0.32 5.33
N GLY A 121 -13.22 -0.66 5.84
CA GLY A 121 -13.65 -1.88 5.16
C GLY A 121 -14.78 -1.65 4.16
N THR A 122 -14.56 -0.87 3.10
CA THR A 122 -15.63 -0.49 2.15
C THR A 122 -16.02 -1.61 1.16
N SER A 123 -15.28 -2.71 1.11
CA SER A 123 -15.43 -3.79 0.12
C SER A 123 -16.34 -4.96 0.57
N GLY A 124 -17.04 -4.83 1.71
CA GLY A 124 -17.84 -5.91 2.29
C GLY A 124 -17.02 -7.03 2.94
N CYS A 125 -15.73 -6.80 3.18
CA CYS A 125 -14.82 -7.66 3.92
C CYS A 125 -14.50 -7.01 5.27
N TYR A 126 -15.44 -7.05 6.22
CA TYR A 126 -15.23 -6.54 7.59
C TYR A 126 -14.50 -7.57 8.46
N ASN A 127 -13.85 -7.13 9.54
CA ASN A 127 -13.18 -8.00 10.52
C ASN A 127 -12.17 -8.98 9.89
N VAL A 128 -11.52 -8.57 8.80
CA VAL A 128 -10.52 -9.41 8.13
C VAL A 128 -9.14 -9.03 8.65
N PRO A 129 -8.32 -10.00 9.07
CA PRO A 129 -6.92 -9.78 9.42
C PRO A 129 -6.01 -9.40 8.22
N ASN A 130 -6.59 -8.83 7.15
CA ASN A 130 -5.94 -8.38 5.91
C ASN A 130 -6.07 -6.87 5.65
N PRO A 131 -5.66 -5.98 6.58
CA PRO A 131 -5.30 -4.65 6.14
C PRO A 131 -4.06 -4.71 5.24
N HIS A 132 -3.98 -3.76 4.30
CA HIS A 132 -2.79 -3.48 3.51
C HIS A 132 -1.54 -3.34 4.40
N PRO A 133 -0.33 -3.62 3.89
CA PRO A 133 -0.01 -4.01 2.50
C PRO A 133 -0.24 -5.49 2.20
N PHE A 134 -0.76 -5.81 1.02
CA PHE A 134 -0.68 -7.16 0.44
C PHE A 134 0.76 -7.45 -0.01
N TYR A 135 1.15 -8.73 -0.03
CA TYR A 135 2.43 -9.18 -0.57
C TYR A 135 2.33 -10.31 -1.60
N ARG A 136 3.30 -10.33 -2.53
CA ARG A 136 3.49 -11.41 -3.51
C ARG A 136 4.96 -11.65 -3.81
N ASP A 137 5.33 -12.92 -3.86
CA ASP A 137 6.68 -13.33 -4.25
C ASP A 137 6.76 -13.54 -5.76
N LYS A 138 7.57 -12.73 -6.44
CA LYS A 138 7.79 -12.76 -7.90
C LYS A 138 9.21 -12.35 -8.22
N VAL A 139 9.85 -13.05 -9.16
CA VAL A 139 11.24 -12.80 -9.61
C VAL A 139 12.24 -12.61 -8.47
N GLY A 140 12.16 -13.47 -7.45
CA GLY A 140 13.06 -13.44 -6.29
C GLY A 140 12.83 -12.28 -5.32
N LYS A 141 11.74 -11.52 -5.48
CA LYS A 141 11.40 -10.37 -4.63
C LYS A 141 10.03 -10.59 -3.98
N ARG A 142 9.90 -10.20 -2.72
CA ARG A 142 8.59 -10.03 -2.07
C ARG A 142 8.13 -8.61 -2.34
N TRP A 143 7.09 -8.46 -3.15
CA TRP A 143 6.47 -7.19 -3.49
C TRP A 143 5.43 -6.82 -2.43
N LEU A 144 5.37 -5.55 -2.03
CA LEU A 144 4.32 -5.01 -1.16
C LEU A 144 3.42 -4.05 -1.94
N PHE A 145 2.12 -4.10 -1.68
CA PHE A 145 1.11 -3.27 -2.35
C PHE A 145 0.03 -2.76 -1.39
N GLU A 146 -0.24 -1.46 -1.46
CA GLU A 146 -1.34 -0.81 -0.73
C GLU A 146 -2.22 -0.06 -1.71
N HIS A 147 -3.53 -0.11 -1.49
CA HIS A 147 -4.52 0.56 -2.32
C HIS A 147 -5.43 1.45 -1.46
N ASN A 148 -5.70 2.67 -1.93
CA ASN A 148 -6.77 3.50 -1.40
C ASN A 148 -7.81 3.78 -2.48
N GLY A 149 -9.01 3.23 -2.26
CA GLY A 149 -10.14 3.26 -3.18
C GLY A 149 -10.86 1.93 -3.20
N GLY A 150 -11.58 1.66 -4.29
CA GLY A 150 -12.20 0.37 -4.53
C GLY A 150 -12.24 0.09 -6.02
N VAL A 151 -12.12 -1.20 -6.37
CA VAL A 151 -12.19 -1.66 -7.77
C VAL A 151 -13.29 -2.70 -7.93
N ASN A 152 -13.87 -2.77 -9.13
CA ASN A 152 -14.88 -3.79 -9.39
C ASN A 152 -14.23 -5.18 -9.54
N LYS A 153 -14.57 -6.13 -8.64
CA LYS A 153 -13.96 -7.48 -8.61
C LYS A 153 -14.15 -8.25 -9.93
N THR A 154 -15.37 -8.28 -10.47
CA THR A 154 -15.68 -8.96 -11.74
C THR A 154 -14.86 -8.38 -12.89
N ARG A 155 -14.76 -7.05 -12.97
CA ARG A 155 -13.91 -6.38 -13.96
C ARG A 155 -12.44 -6.76 -13.81
N MET A 156 -11.94 -6.87 -12.58
CA MET A 156 -10.56 -7.29 -12.35
C MET A 156 -10.36 -8.75 -12.79
N GLU A 157 -11.28 -9.64 -12.44
CA GLU A 157 -11.22 -11.04 -12.86
C GLU A 157 -11.20 -11.17 -14.40
N ASP A 158 -12.03 -10.40 -15.11
CA ASP A 158 -12.05 -10.35 -16.57
C ASP A 158 -10.71 -9.85 -17.15
N LEU A 159 -10.17 -8.76 -16.60
CA LEU A 159 -8.90 -8.16 -17.04
C LEU A 159 -7.68 -9.07 -16.75
N ILE A 160 -7.70 -9.78 -15.62
CA ILE A 160 -6.66 -10.74 -15.25
C ILE A 160 -6.78 -12.00 -16.12
N GLY A 161 -8.00 -12.45 -16.39
CA GLY A 161 -8.27 -13.65 -17.18
C GLY A 161 -8.03 -14.95 -16.40
N SER A 162 -8.88 -15.94 -16.67
CA SER A 162 -8.94 -17.21 -15.94
C SER A 162 -7.62 -17.99 -15.94
N ALA A 163 -6.90 -18.01 -17.06
CA ALA A 163 -5.60 -18.71 -17.16
C ALA A 163 -4.54 -18.12 -16.22
N TYR A 164 -4.48 -16.78 -16.11
CA TYR A 164 -3.53 -16.13 -15.21
C TYR A 164 -3.94 -16.32 -13.75
N LEU A 165 -5.24 -16.22 -13.44
CA LEU A 165 -5.77 -16.51 -12.09
C LEU A 165 -5.51 -17.94 -11.65
N ALA A 166 -5.65 -18.93 -12.54
CA ALA A 166 -5.36 -20.32 -12.24
C ALA A 166 -3.88 -20.54 -11.88
N SER A 167 -2.98 -19.81 -12.56
CA SER A 167 -1.53 -19.89 -12.31
C SER A 167 -1.06 -19.00 -11.16
N ASN A 168 -1.85 -17.98 -10.81
CA ASN A 168 -1.54 -16.98 -9.79
C ASN A 168 -2.77 -16.70 -8.92
N PRO A 169 -3.30 -17.72 -8.20
CA PRO A 169 -4.54 -17.56 -7.46
C PRO A 169 -4.38 -16.51 -6.36
N PRO A 170 -5.43 -15.71 -6.08
CA PRO A 170 -5.55 -14.97 -4.82
C PRO A 170 -5.20 -15.87 -3.63
N ASN A 171 -4.32 -15.42 -2.76
CA ASN A 171 -3.78 -16.15 -1.62
C ASN A 171 -3.85 -15.34 -0.32
N GLY A 172 -4.46 -14.16 -0.37
CA GLY A 172 -4.66 -13.27 0.76
C GLY A 172 -3.37 -12.88 1.48
N SER A 173 -2.20 -13.03 0.83
CA SER A 173 -0.91 -12.80 1.49
C SER A 173 -0.76 -13.65 2.76
N GLY A 174 -1.10 -14.93 2.66
CA GLY A 174 -1.00 -15.89 3.77
C GLY A 174 -2.19 -15.86 4.75
N ILE A 175 -3.18 -15.02 4.49
CA ILE A 175 -4.38 -14.88 5.33
C ILE A 175 -5.61 -15.42 4.56
N PRO A 176 -6.57 -16.09 5.24
CA PRO A 176 -7.76 -16.61 4.59
C PRO A 176 -8.60 -15.55 3.87
N ALA A 177 -9.35 -15.98 2.86
CA ALA A 177 -10.36 -15.15 2.19
C ALA A 177 -11.45 -14.70 3.17
N CYS A 178 -12.07 -13.55 2.89
CA CYS A 178 -13.18 -13.04 3.69
C CYS A 178 -14.50 -13.70 3.29
N ALA A 179 -15.58 -13.47 4.06
CA ALA A 179 -16.90 -14.04 3.76
C ALA A 179 -17.45 -13.62 2.37
N SER A 180 -17.09 -12.43 1.89
CA SER A 180 -17.44 -11.95 0.53
C SER A 180 -16.39 -12.28 -0.54
N GLY A 181 -15.52 -13.25 -0.25
CA GLY A 181 -14.50 -13.77 -1.16
C GLY A 181 -13.18 -13.01 -1.10
N VAL A 182 -12.59 -12.78 -2.29
CA VAL A 182 -11.29 -12.13 -2.45
C VAL A 182 -11.42 -10.63 -2.19
N VAL A 183 -10.42 -10.02 -1.54
CA VAL A 183 -10.35 -8.56 -1.37
C VAL A 183 -10.04 -7.93 -2.72
N ASP A 184 -10.79 -6.91 -3.12
CA ASP A 184 -10.68 -6.25 -4.42
C ASP A 184 -9.26 -5.73 -4.71
N SER A 185 -8.60 -5.20 -3.68
CA SER A 185 -7.22 -4.71 -3.73
C SER A 185 -6.19 -5.82 -4.03
N GLU A 186 -6.47 -7.07 -3.66
CA GLU A 186 -5.60 -8.20 -4.05
C GLU A 186 -5.72 -8.49 -5.54
N LEU A 187 -6.93 -8.47 -6.09
CA LEU A 187 -7.13 -8.60 -7.54
C LEU A 187 -6.46 -7.44 -8.29
N TYR A 188 -6.58 -6.22 -7.77
CA TYR A 188 -5.88 -5.07 -8.34
C TYR A 188 -4.36 -5.29 -8.35
N PHE A 189 -3.79 -5.73 -7.23
CA PHE A 189 -2.36 -6.04 -7.13
C PHE A 189 -1.93 -7.10 -8.15
N LEU A 190 -2.68 -8.20 -8.26
CA LEU A 190 -2.42 -9.26 -9.24
C LEU A 190 -2.46 -8.73 -10.68
N PHE A 191 -3.42 -7.86 -11.00
CA PHE A 191 -3.51 -7.28 -12.33
C PHE A 191 -2.33 -6.35 -12.64
N VAL A 192 -1.89 -5.54 -11.67
CA VAL A 192 -0.70 -4.70 -11.81
C VAL A 192 0.54 -5.57 -12.04
N LEU A 193 0.75 -6.61 -11.23
CA LEU A 193 1.88 -7.53 -11.40
C LEU A 193 1.85 -8.26 -12.75
N LYS A 194 0.67 -8.72 -13.19
CA LYS A 194 0.48 -9.31 -14.53
C LYS A 194 0.98 -8.36 -15.62
N LYS A 195 0.60 -7.09 -15.57
CA LYS A 195 1.05 -6.10 -16.57
C LYS A 195 2.53 -5.76 -16.45
N ILE A 196 3.09 -5.75 -15.24
CA ILE A 196 4.54 -5.60 -15.05
C ILE A 196 5.29 -6.78 -15.68
N GLU A 197 4.80 -8.01 -15.50
CA GLU A 197 5.34 -9.23 -16.09
C GLU A 197 5.26 -9.20 -17.63
N GLU A 198 4.11 -8.84 -18.22
CA GLU A 198 3.93 -8.68 -19.67
C GLU A 198 4.87 -7.64 -20.29
N TYR A 199 5.30 -6.64 -19.51
CA TYR A 199 6.24 -5.59 -19.93
C TYR A 199 7.69 -5.90 -19.49
N GLY A 200 8.03 -7.17 -19.28
CA GLY A 200 9.39 -7.59 -18.98
C GLY A 200 9.92 -7.04 -17.66
N TRP A 201 9.06 -6.95 -16.64
CA TRP A 201 9.34 -6.39 -15.32
C TRP A 201 9.67 -4.88 -15.32
N ASN A 202 9.32 -4.16 -16.38
CA ASN A 202 9.32 -2.71 -16.38
C ASN A 202 8.13 -2.18 -15.58
N VAL A 203 8.37 -1.85 -14.31
CA VAL A 203 7.30 -1.45 -13.37
C VAL A 203 6.55 -0.23 -13.87
N VAL A 204 7.25 0.77 -14.39
CA VAL A 204 6.61 2.02 -14.83
C VAL A 204 5.66 1.77 -16.01
N ASN A 205 6.13 1.07 -17.03
CA ASN A 205 5.33 0.81 -18.23
C ASN A 205 4.21 -0.20 -17.95
N GLY A 206 4.49 -1.24 -17.17
CA GLY A 206 3.50 -2.24 -16.77
C GLY A 206 2.37 -1.66 -15.93
N SER A 207 2.70 -0.90 -14.87
CA SER A 207 1.69 -0.20 -14.08
C SER A 207 0.88 0.79 -14.93
N ALA A 208 1.53 1.58 -15.80
CA ALA A 208 0.81 2.49 -16.69
C ALA A 208 -0.13 1.75 -17.66
N ALA A 209 0.27 0.57 -18.14
CA ALA A 209 -0.57 -0.28 -18.98
C ALA A 209 -1.76 -0.87 -18.21
N ALA A 210 -1.57 -1.29 -16.96
CA ALA A 210 -2.65 -1.73 -16.08
C ALA A 210 -3.69 -0.63 -15.90
N ILE A 211 -3.25 0.57 -15.50
CA ILE A 211 -4.15 1.71 -15.32
C ILE A 211 -4.93 2.04 -16.59
N ARG A 212 -4.27 2.08 -17.76
CA ARG A 212 -4.96 2.33 -19.03
C ARG A 212 -6.01 1.26 -19.33
N ALA A 213 -5.70 -0.01 -19.09
CA ALA A 213 -6.64 -1.11 -19.31
C ALA A 213 -7.85 -1.03 -18.36
N MET A 214 -7.64 -0.69 -17.08
CA MET A 214 -8.73 -0.50 -16.12
C MET A 214 -9.65 0.65 -16.54
N VAL A 215 -9.08 1.79 -16.91
CA VAL A 215 -9.84 2.96 -17.39
C VAL A 215 -10.61 2.63 -18.67
N ALA A 216 -9.97 1.95 -19.64
CA ALA A 216 -10.62 1.53 -20.87
C ALA A 216 -11.75 0.51 -20.64
N ALA A 217 -11.62 -0.35 -19.62
CA ALA A 217 -12.67 -1.25 -19.19
C ALA A 217 -13.80 -0.54 -18.43
N GLY A 218 -13.70 0.76 -18.14
CA GLY A 218 -14.73 1.53 -17.45
C GLY A 218 -14.57 1.59 -15.94
N GLU A 219 -13.35 1.50 -15.41
CA GLU A 219 -13.08 1.71 -13.99
C GLU A 219 -13.11 3.20 -13.63
N THR A 220 -14.14 3.59 -12.89
CA THR A 220 -14.42 4.98 -12.50
C THR A 220 -13.95 5.31 -11.09
N GLY A 221 -13.68 4.30 -10.26
CA GLY A 221 -13.25 4.47 -8.87
C GLY A 221 -11.90 5.18 -8.70
N ALA A 222 -11.62 5.52 -7.44
CA ALA A 222 -10.27 5.87 -7.02
C ALA A 222 -9.40 4.61 -7.10
N ILE A 223 -8.27 4.69 -7.80
CA ILE A 223 -7.38 3.55 -8.06
C ILE A 223 -5.94 3.83 -7.62
N ASN A 224 -5.81 4.57 -6.51
CA ASN A 224 -4.53 4.98 -5.96
C ASN A 224 -3.78 3.79 -5.40
N PHE A 225 -2.48 3.67 -5.65
CA PHE A 225 -1.70 2.61 -5.02
C PHE A 225 -0.28 3.03 -4.70
N ILE A 226 0.31 2.32 -3.73
CA ILE A 226 1.74 2.30 -3.45
C ILE A 226 2.22 0.87 -3.68
N LEU A 227 3.34 0.72 -4.38
CA LEU A 227 3.97 -0.55 -4.72
C LEU A 227 5.46 -0.48 -4.38
N SER A 228 5.99 -1.52 -3.78
CA SER A 228 7.44 -1.70 -3.59
C SER A 228 7.86 -3.12 -3.92
N ASN A 229 9.09 -3.28 -4.40
CA ASN A 229 9.75 -4.57 -4.57
C ASN A 229 10.92 -4.77 -3.61
N GLY A 230 11.04 -3.91 -2.60
CA GLY A 230 12.14 -3.87 -1.65
C GLY A 230 13.34 -3.04 -2.09
N GLU A 231 13.40 -2.55 -3.33
CA GLU A 231 14.49 -1.71 -3.82
C GLU A 231 14.03 -0.33 -4.29
N THR A 232 12.78 -0.22 -4.71
CA THR A 232 12.20 0.98 -5.31
C THR A 232 10.77 1.08 -4.86
N LEU A 233 10.33 2.32 -4.61
CA LEU A 233 8.96 2.64 -4.27
C LEU A 233 8.30 3.39 -5.43
N TRP A 234 7.13 2.92 -5.83
CA TRP A 234 6.28 3.53 -6.85
C TRP A 234 4.94 3.92 -6.26
N ALA A 235 4.46 5.10 -6.62
CA ALA A 235 3.15 5.57 -6.20
C ALA A 235 2.35 6.11 -7.38
N PHE A 236 1.06 5.81 -7.38
CA PHE A 236 0.13 6.25 -8.39
C PHE A 236 -1.14 6.79 -7.75
N ARG A 237 -1.68 7.88 -8.31
CA ARG A 237 -2.93 8.52 -7.86
C ARG A 237 -3.85 8.82 -9.04
N LYS A 238 -5.10 8.35 -8.92
CA LYS A 238 -6.29 8.73 -9.70
C LYS A 238 -7.49 8.69 -8.76
N GLY A 239 -8.08 9.84 -8.46
CA GLY A 239 -9.25 10.02 -7.60
C GLY A 239 -9.75 11.47 -7.61
N THR A 240 -10.97 11.70 -7.12
CA THR A 240 -11.71 12.98 -7.21
C THR A 240 -11.58 13.92 -6.00
N SER A 241 -10.86 13.56 -4.94
CA SER A 241 -10.54 14.53 -3.89
C SER A 241 -9.42 15.47 -4.36
N SER A 242 -9.76 16.75 -4.48
CA SER A 242 -8.82 17.86 -4.63
C SER A 242 -7.85 17.92 -3.45
N HIS A 243 -6.77 18.66 -3.63
CA HIS A 243 -5.69 18.95 -2.70
C HIS A 243 -4.47 18.03 -2.86
N THR A 244 -3.33 18.69 -2.72
CA THR A 244 -1.96 18.36 -3.11
C THR A 244 -1.11 18.69 -1.92
#